data_AF-A0A7S1Q4D8-F1
#
_entry.id   AF-A0A7S1Q4D8-F1
#
_cell.length_a   1.000
_cell.length_b   1.000
_cell.length_c   1.000
_cell.angle_alpha   90.00
_cell.angle_beta   90.00
_cell.angle_gamma   90.00
#
_symmetry.space_group_name_H-M   'P 1'
#
loop_
_entity.id
_entity.type
_entity.pdbx_description
1 polymer ?
#
loop_
_entity_poly.entity_id
_entity_poly.type
_entity_poly.pdbx_seq_one_letter_code
_entity_poly.pdbx_strand_id
1 'polypeptide(L)'
;PSPLPLALRRPPSQGPRPALHCSRAGEPAAAMGGEPSDQVCRICQVAGVDEQLLSPCLCTGSVQHVHRRCLDEWRTQAINQRHAFECELCGFPYQYELRRA
;
A
#
# COMPACT_ATOMS: atom_id res chain seq x y z
N PRO A 1 -15.15 24.75 44.09
CA PRO A 1 -14.23 23.74 43.52
C PRO A 1 -14.63 23.41 42.08
N SER A 2 -14.08 24.17 41.13
CA SER A 2 -14.40 24.05 39.71
C SER A 2 -13.42 23.11 39.02
N PRO A 3 -13.90 22.08 38.30
CA PRO A 3 -13.08 21.45 37.27
C PRO A 3 -13.73 21.63 35.88
N LEU A 4 -13.01 22.34 35.01
CA LEU A 4 -13.11 22.23 33.56
C LEU A 4 -11.67 22.07 33.01
N PRO A 5 -11.44 21.59 31.78
CA PRO A 5 -12.35 20.91 30.84
C PRO A 5 -11.77 19.58 30.32
N LEU A 6 -12.57 18.86 29.51
CA LEU A 6 -12.15 17.74 28.67
C LEU A 6 -10.82 18.03 27.96
N ALA A 7 -9.74 17.39 28.43
CA ALA A 7 -8.49 17.30 27.70
C ALA A 7 -8.70 16.39 26.49
N LEU A 8 -9.05 17.04 25.38
CA LEU A 8 -9.01 16.56 24.02
C LEU A 8 -7.74 15.74 23.79
N ARG A 9 -7.90 14.43 23.70
CA ARG A 9 -6.88 13.47 23.29
C ARG A 9 -6.20 13.98 22.01
N ARG A 10 -4.92 14.34 22.14
CA ARG A 10 -4.04 14.81 21.06
C ARG A 10 -4.09 13.82 19.88
N PRO A 11 -4.29 14.29 18.64
CA PRO A 11 -3.97 13.50 17.46
C PRO A 11 -2.45 13.25 17.40
N PRO A 12 -2.00 12.14 16.80
CA PRO A 12 -0.58 11.94 16.55
C PRO A 12 -0.07 13.05 15.62
N SER A 13 1.04 13.65 16.03
CA SER A 13 1.79 14.69 15.34
C SER A 13 2.08 14.30 13.89
N GLN A 14 1.24 14.73 12.95
CA GLN A 14 1.63 14.80 11.54
C GLN A 14 2.40 16.11 11.38
N GLY A 15 3.72 15.99 11.30
CA GLY A 15 4.58 17.09 10.90
C GLY A 15 4.18 17.66 9.53
N PRO A 16 4.67 18.85 9.17
CA PRO A 16 4.35 19.47 7.90
C PRO A 16 4.75 18.55 6.74
N ARG A 17 3.76 18.20 5.93
CA ARG A 17 3.92 17.53 4.64
C ARG A 17 4.78 18.43 3.76
N PRO A 18 5.90 17.98 3.18
CA PRO A 18 6.52 18.73 2.11
C PRO A 18 5.56 18.72 0.93
N ALA A 19 4.99 19.89 0.62
CA ALA A 19 4.41 20.14 -0.67
C ALA A 19 5.53 20.11 -1.71
N LEU A 20 5.53 19.06 -2.53
CA LEU A 20 5.70 19.16 -3.98
C LEU A 20 6.72 20.22 -4.44
N HIS A 21 7.95 19.80 -4.68
CA HIS A 21 8.74 20.41 -5.75
C HIS A 21 9.20 19.31 -6.70
N CYS A 22 8.27 18.80 -7.52
CA CYS A 22 8.67 18.19 -8.79
C CYS A 22 8.80 19.32 -9.81
N SER A 23 9.99 19.91 -9.88
CA SER A 23 10.38 20.75 -11.01
C SER A 23 10.43 19.86 -12.25
N ARG A 24 9.40 19.98 -13.07
CA ARG A 24 9.26 19.30 -14.35
C ARG A 24 10.28 19.87 -15.34
N ALA A 25 11.31 19.10 -15.64
CA ALA A 25 12.15 19.31 -16.80
C ALA A 25 12.28 17.97 -17.54
N GLY A 26 11.79 17.95 -18.78
CA GLY A 26 12.14 16.94 -19.79
C GLY A 26 11.13 15.81 -19.97
N GLU A 27 10.22 15.99 -20.92
CA GLU A 27 9.82 14.92 -21.85
C GLU A 27 10.85 14.95 -23.01
N PRO A 28 11.24 13.81 -23.62
CA PRO A 28 10.32 13.14 -24.54
C PRO A 28 10.38 11.60 -24.61
N ALA A 29 9.22 11.06 -24.99
CA ALA A 29 8.93 9.76 -25.61
C ALA A 29 10.09 9.05 -26.34
N ALA A 30 10.33 7.77 -25.99
CA ALA A 30 10.82 6.76 -26.92
C ALA A 30 10.47 5.35 -26.43
N ALA A 31 10.10 4.49 -27.37
CA ALA A 31 9.85 3.06 -27.18
C ALA A 31 11.06 2.32 -26.60
N MET A 32 10.84 1.07 -26.15
CA MET A 32 11.74 -0.10 -26.23
C MET A 32 11.72 -0.94 -24.95
N GLY A 33 11.02 -2.08 -24.98
CA GLY A 33 11.23 -3.22 -24.09
C GLY A 33 10.76 -3.05 -22.64
N GLY A 34 10.16 -4.08 -22.07
CA GLY A 34 9.83 -4.10 -20.65
C GLY A 34 11.13 -4.05 -19.83
N GLU A 35 11.47 -2.86 -19.35
CA GLU A 35 12.34 -2.66 -18.20
C GLU A 35 11.82 -3.54 -17.05
N PRO A 36 12.70 -4.13 -16.21
CA PRO A 36 12.26 -4.91 -15.05
C PRO A 36 11.42 -3.98 -14.18
N SER A 37 10.10 -4.09 -14.38
CA SER A 37 9.12 -3.15 -13.87
C SER A 37 9.42 -2.98 -12.39
N ASP A 38 9.64 -1.72 -12.00
CA ASP A 38 9.82 -1.28 -10.62
C ASP A 38 8.48 -1.51 -9.87
N GLN A 39 8.13 -2.78 -9.74
CA GLN A 39 6.96 -3.22 -9.03
C GLN A 39 7.30 -2.96 -7.58
N VAL A 40 6.59 -2.01 -7.00
CA VAL A 40 6.72 -1.63 -5.61
C VAL A 40 5.52 -2.17 -4.86
N CYS A 41 5.74 -2.59 -3.62
CA CYS A 41 4.64 -3.00 -2.75
C CYS A 41 3.70 -1.82 -2.48
N ARG A 42 2.39 -1.95 -2.73
CA ARG A 42 1.43 -0.85 -2.50
C ARG A 42 1.33 -0.40 -1.02
N ILE A 43 1.76 -1.27 -0.09
CA ILE A 43 1.65 -1.05 1.35
C ILE A 43 2.89 -0.32 1.89
N CYS A 44 4.09 -0.81 1.57
CA CYS A 44 5.34 -0.22 2.07
C CYS A 44 6.08 0.65 1.05
N GLN A 45 5.64 0.68 -0.21
CA GLN A 45 6.23 1.45 -1.31
C GLN A 45 7.70 1.10 -1.60
N VAL A 46 8.13 -0.12 -1.24
CA VAL A 46 9.48 -0.63 -1.50
C VAL A 46 9.45 -1.61 -2.67
N ALA A 47 10.46 -1.51 -3.56
CA ALA A 47 10.64 -2.42 -4.69
C ALA A 47 11.09 -3.82 -4.22
N GLY A 48 10.62 -4.86 -4.91
CA GLY A 48 10.86 -6.27 -4.57
C GLY A 48 12.26 -6.75 -4.95
N VAL A 49 13.31 -6.18 -4.34
CA VAL A 49 14.70 -6.58 -4.60
C VAL A 49 15.11 -7.87 -3.85
N ASP A 50 14.42 -8.21 -2.76
CA ASP A 50 14.75 -9.37 -1.91
C ASP A 50 13.52 -10.26 -1.60
N GLU A 51 12.31 -9.69 -1.64
CA GLU A 51 11.07 -10.40 -1.32
C GLU A 51 10.12 -10.42 -2.52
N GLN A 52 9.57 -11.59 -2.84
CA GLN A 52 8.70 -11.78 -4.00
C GLN A 52 7.39 -11.00 -3.82
N LEU A 53 7.12 -10.08 -4.73
CA LEU A 53 5.84 -9.37 -4.80
C LEU A 53 4.75 -10.29 -5.32
N LEU A 54 3.62 -10.27 -4.64
CA LEU A 54 2.45 -11.06 -4.92
C LEU A 54 1.39 -10.18 -5.58
N SER A 55 0.55 -10.79 -6.40
CA SER A 55 -0.68 -10.18 -6.92
C SER A 55 -1.89 -10.87 -6.28
N PRO A 56 -2.34 -10.44 -5.09
CA PRO A 56 -3.38 -11.16 -4.37
C PRO A 56 -4.77 -10.90 -4.94
N CYS A 57 -4.94 -9.92 -5.83
CA CYS A 57 -6.25 -9.53 -6.36
C CYS A 57 -6.15 -9.22 -7.86
N LEU A 58 -7.29 -8.98 -8.50
CA LEU A 58 -7.38 -8.65 -9.93
C LEU A 58 -7.05 -7.19 -10.28
N CYS A 59 -6.49 -6.45 -9.32
CA CYS A 59 -5.98 -5.11 -9.63
C CYS A 59 -4.87 -5.21 -10.69
N THR A 60 -4.71 -4.17 -11.49
CA THR A 60 -3.69 -4.10 -12.55
C THR A 60 -2.72 -2.96 -12.28
N GLY A 61 -1.46 -3.13 -12.67
CA GLY A 61 -0.42 -2.10 -12.51
C GLY A 61 0.21 -2.11 -11.11
N SER A 62 0.78 -0.99 -10.66
CA SER A 62 1.54 -0.94 -9.41
C SER A 62 0.73 -1.28 -8.15
N VAL A 63 -0.61 -1.17 -8.20
CA VAL A 63 -1.51 -1.43 -7.08
C VAL A 63 -1.76 -2.91 -6.81
N GLN A 64 -1.42 -3.80 -7.76
CA GLN A 64 -1.60 -5.24 -7.57
C GLN A 64 -0.47 -5.86 -6.76
N HIS A 65 0.71 -5.23 -6.73
CA HIS A 65 1.91 -5.80 -6.15
C HIS A 65 2.01 -5.51 -4.65
N VAL A 66 2.15 -6.57 -3.86
CA VAL A 66 2.34 -6.47 -2.40
C VAL A 66 3.26 -7.59 -1.91
N HIS A 67 4.13 -7.26 -0.95
CA HIS A 67 4.91 -8.28 -0.28
C HIS A 67 4.02 -9.20 0.55
N ARG A 68 4.46 -10.46 0.71
CA ARG A 68 3.77 -11.44 1.55
C ARG A 68 3.63 -10.94 2.98
N ARG A 69 4.70 -10.42 3.57
CA ARG A 69 4.70 -9.90 4.94
C ARG A 69 3.77 -8.71 5.10
N CYS A 70 3.85 -7.74 4.18
CA CYS A 70 2.98 -6.57 4.22
C CYS A 70 1.51 -6.96 4.15
N LEU A 71 1.17 -7.98 3.36
CA LEU A 71 -0.20 -8.44 3.23
C LEU A 71 -0.68 -9.19 4.49
N ASP A 72 0.15 -10.05 5.10
CA ASP A 72 -0.17 -10.69 6.39
C ASP A 72 -0.39 -9.66 7.51
N GLU A 73 0.48 -8.65 7.59
CA GLU A 73 0.32 -7.54 8.54
C GLU A 73 -0.95 -6.74 8.24
N TRP A 74 -1.22 -6.46 6.98
CA TRP A 74 -2.46 -5.79 6.57
C TRP A 74 -3.70 -6.55 7.03
N ARG A 75 -3.73 -7.87 6.89
CA ARG A 75 -4.84 -8.73 7.34
C ARG A 75 -5.02 -8.69 8.85
N THR A 76 -3.93 -8.60 9.60
CA THR A 76 -3.95 -8.55 11.07
C THR A 76 -4.38 -7.17 11.58
N GLN A 77 -4.00 -6.11 10.87
CA GLN A 77 -4.26 -4.72 11.26
C GLN A 77 -5.54 -4.14 10.65
N ALA A 78 -6.19 -4.85 9.73
CA ALA A 78 -7.39 -4.39 9.05
C ALA A 78 -8.52 -4.12 10.06
N ILE A 79 -8.90 -2.85 10.18
CA ILE A 79 -10.05 -2.41 11.00
C ILE A 79 -11.33 -3.10 10.52
N ASN A 80 -11.46 -3.26 9.21
CA ASN A 80 -12.55 -3.99 8.59
C ASN A 80 -12.14 -5.43 8.29
N GLN A 81 -12.78 -6.38 8.97
CA GLN A 81 -12.58 -7.82 8.75
C GLN A 81 -12.75 -8.21 7.28
N ARG A 82 -13.61 -7.51 6.52
CA ARG A 82 -13.75 -7.71 5.07
C ARG A 82 -12.42 -7.49 4.32
N HIS A 83 -11.72 -6.39 4.60
CA HIS A 83 -10.48 -6.04 3.91
C HIS A 83 -9.28 -6.95 4.28
N ALA A 84 -9.46 -7.85 5.25
CA ALA A 84 -8.52 -8.92 5.56
C ALA A 84 -8.65 -10.13 4.62
N PHE A 85 -9.74 -10.23 3.87
CA PHE A 85 -9.99 -11.36 2.95
C PHE A 85 -10.24 -10.91 1.50
N GLU A 86 -10.63 -9.65 1.28
CA GLU A 86 -10.82 -9.06 -0.04
C GLU A 86 -10.04 -7.76 -0.20
N CYS A 87 -9.74 -7.42 -1.45
CA CYS A 87 -9.12 -6.16 -1.81
C CYS A 87 -10.07 -4.98 -1.57
N GLU A 88 -9.60 -3.94 -0.90
CA GLU A 88 -10.37 -2.71 -0.68
C GLU A 88 -10.63 -1.90 -1.97
N LEU A 89 -9.83 -2.12 -3.03
CA LEU A 89 -9.96 -1.38 -4.28
C LEU A 89 -10.93 -2.05 -5.25
N CYS A 90 -10.76 -3.35 -5.48
CA CYS A 90 -11.55 -4.10 -6.46
C CYS A 90 -12.62 -5.00 -5.83
N GLY A 91 -12.63 -5.16 -4.50
CA GLY A 91 -13.56 -6.06 -3.80
C GLY A 91 -13.32 -7.55 -4.06
N PHE A 92 -12.29 -7.89 -4.84
CA PHE A 92 -12.01 -9.29 -5.19
C PHE A 92 -11.38 -10.01 -4.00
N PRO A 93 -11.83 -11.23 -3.67
CA PRO A 93 -11.22 -12.03 -2.61
C PRO A 93 -9.74 -12.30 -2.94
N TYR A 94 -8.89 -12.27 -1.92
CA TYR A 94 -7.47 -12.47 -2.15
C TYR A 94 -7.18 -13.90 -2.61
N GLN A 95 -6.64 -14.07 -3.82
CA GLN A 95 -6.53 -15.35 -4.54
C GLN A 95 -5.21 -16.11 -4.26
N TYR A 96 -4.28 -15.54 -3.49
CA TYR A 96 -2.94 -16.11 -3.29
C TYR A 96 -2.86 -17.21 -2.21
N GLU A 97 -4.00 -17.65 -1.68
CA GLU A 97 -4.10 -18.71 -0.67
C GLU A 97 -5.06 -19.82 -1.12
N LEU A 98 -4.65 -20.59 -2.14
CA LEU A 98 -5.18 -21.94 -2.39
C LEU A 98 -4.06 -22.98 -2.55
N ARG A 99 -2.98 -22.80 -1.78
CA ARG A 99 -2.08 -23.89 -1.38
C ARG A 99 -1.71 -23.75 0.11
N ARG A 100 -2.67 -24.08 0.96
CA ARG A 100 -2.36 -24.71 2.26
C ARG A 100 -2.29 -26.22 2.02
N ALA A 101 -1.08 -26.72 1.82
CA ALA A 101 -0.62 -28.09 2.13
C ALA A 101 0.86 -28.17 1.77
#